data_AF-A0AAW3T0H5-F1
#
_entry.id   AF-A0AAW3T0H5-F1
#
_cell.length_a   1.000
_cell.length_b   1.000
_cell.length_c   1.000
_cell.angle_alpha   90.00
_cell.angle_beta   90.00
_cell.angle_gamma   90.00
#
_symmetry.space_group_name_H-M   'P 1'
#
loop_
_entity.id
_entity.type
_entity.pdbx_description
1 polymer ?
#
loop_
_entity_poly.entity_id
_entity_poly.type
_entity_poly.pdbx_seq_one_letter_code
_entity_poly.pdbx_strand_id
1 'polypeptide(L)'
;MPPDGWMELNGQMFNLSGNPILASLYPSGQVPDFRGYFPRGWDNGAGIDPDSRAILSIQGDAIRNITGGVSGSAGFDYLAGAFYDNGTRTGRIHSGGGGVTDDFTFDASRVVPTAEENRPKNVAVMFIIKAG
;
A
#
# COMPACT_ATOMS: atom_id res chain seq x y z
N MET A 1 13.51 -12.52 19.77
CA MET A 1 14.39 -13.67 19.51
C MET A 1 13.49 -14.88 19.31
N PRO A 2 13.67 -15.64 18.22
CA PRO A 2 12.86 -16.83 17.96
C PRO A 2 13.11 -17.92 19.03
N PRO A 3 12.16 -18.85 19.24
CA PRO A 3 12.39 -20.03 20.08
C PRO A 3 13.51 -20.93 19.54
N ASP A 4 14.02 -21.82 20.39
CA ASP A 4 15.07 -22.77 20.00
C ASP A 4 14.65 -23.62 18.79
N GLY A 5 15.58 -23.75 17.83
CA GLY A 5 15.35 -24.45 16.57
C GLY A 5 14.50 -23.68 15.55
N TRP A 6 14.26 -22.39 15.77
CA TRP A 6 13.62 -21.48 14.82
C TRP A 6 14.55 -20.31 14.48
N MET A 7 14.42 -19.78 13.27
CA MET A 7 15.16 -18.60 12.79
C MET A 7 14.18 -17.52 12.41
N GLU A 8 14.53 -16.26 12.69
CA GLU A 8 13.78 -15.10 12.19
C GLU A 8 13.98 -14.94 10.69
N LEU A 9 12.90 -14.63 9.97
CA LEU A 9 12.93 -14.25 8.56
C LEU A 9 13.37 -12.79 8.39
N ASN A 10 14.65 -12.54 8.62
CA ASN A 10 15.28 -11.20 8.59
C ASN A 10 16.44 -11.09 7.57
N GLY A 11 16.51 -12.01 6.60
CA GLY A 11 17.60 -12.02 5.61
C GLY A 11 18.92 -12.61 6.10
N GLN A 12 18.98 -13.21 7.30
CA GLN A 12 20.23 -13.77 7.84
C GLN A 12 20.72 -15.02 7.09
N MET A 13 22.03 -15.24 7.14
CA MET A 13 22.64 -16.48 6.66
C MET A 13 22.44 -17.62 7.67
N PHE A 14 22.41 -18.86 7.18
CA PHE A 14 22.35 -20.07 8.00
C PHE A 14 23.31 -21.15 7.49
N ASN A 15 23.70 -22.06 8.38
CA ASN A 15 24.56 -23.18 8.02
C ASN A 15 23.74 -24.26 7.26
N LEU A 16 24.08 -24.47 6.00
CA LEU A 16 23.44 -25.47 5.13
C LEU A 16 23.57 -26.90 5.69
N SER A 17 24.74 -27.28 6.19
CA SER A 17 24.97 -28.65 6.69
C SER A 17 24.26 -28.91 8.02
N GLY A 18 24.13 -27.87 8.85
CA GLY A 18 23.42 -27.94 10.13
C GLY A 18 21.89 -27.92 9.99
N ASN A 19 21.37 -27.50 8.83
CA ASN A 19 19.94 -27.29 8.58
C ASN A 19 19.53 -27.82 7.21
N PRO A 20 19.65 -29.14 6.95
CA PRO A 20 19.47 -29.70 5.61
C PRO A 20 18.05 -29.54 5.05
N ILE A 21 17.03 -29.54 5.92
CA ILE A 21 15.64 -29.30 5.50
C ILE A 21 15.48 -27.86 5.00
N LEU A 22 15.95 -26.88 5.77
CA LEU A 22 15.92 -25.47 5.37
C LEU A 22 16.77 -25.22 4.13
N ALA A 23 17.93 -25.88 4.01
CA ALA A 23 18.79 -25.82 2.83
C ALA A 23 18.11 -26.32 1.55
N SER A 24 17.21 -27.30 1.64
CA SER A 24 16.46 -27.78 0.48
C SER A 24 15.44 -26.75 -0.03
N LEU A 25 14.93 -25.90 0.86
CA LEU A 25 14.02 -24.80 0.52
C LEU A 25 14.78 -23.53 0.10
N TYR A 26 15.92 -23.25 0.73
CA TYR A 26 16.75 -22.07 0.48
C TYR A 26 18.23 -22.46 0.25
N PRO A 27 18.59 -22.92 -0.96
CA PRO A 27 19.94 -23.41 -1.26
C PRO A 27 21.04 -22.35 -1.15
N SER A 28 20.69 -21.06 -1.17
CA SER A 28 21.62 -19.95 -0.96
C SER A 28 22.17 -19.89 0.46
N GLY A 29 21.57 -20.60 1.42
CA GLY A 29 21.93 -20.50 2.83
C GLY A 29 21.45 -19.19 3.46
N GLN A 30 20.44 -18.54 2.87
CA GLN A 30 19.87 -17.30 3.37
C GLN A 30 18.36 -17.43 3.50
N VAL A 31 17.81 -17.04 4.66
CA VAL A 31 16.34 -16.97 4.81
C VAL A 31 15.81 -15.69 4.17
N PRO A 32 14.54 -15.64 3.73
CA PRO A 32 13.91 -14.41 3.30
C PRO A 32 13.90 -13.32 4.38
N ASP A 33 13.71 -12.07 3.96
CA ASP A 33 13.48 -10.93 4.87
C ASP A 33 12.03 -10.47 4.76
N PHE A 34 11.24 -10.70 5.81
CA PHE A 34 9.81 -10.38 5.86
C PHE A 34 9.54 -9.12 6.71
N ARG A 35 10.57 -8.46 7.23
CA ARG A 35 10.39 -7.30 8.11
C ARG A 35 9.72 -6.17 7.33
N GLY A 36 8.62 -5.64 7.87
CA GLY A 36 7.83 -4.58 7.24
C GLY A 36 6.86 -5.04 6.14
N TYR A 37 6.88 -6.32 5.76
CA TYR A 37 5.97 -6.84 4.73
C TYR A 37 4.76 -7.54 5.34
N PHE A 38 3.62 -7.41 4.65
CA PHE A 38 2.44 -8.23 4.89
C PHE A 38 2.47 -9.47 3.99
N PRO A 39 2.36 -10.69 4.54
CA PRO A 39 2.27 -11.89 3.72
C PRO A 39 0.89 -11.97 3.06
N ARG A 40 0.87 -12.27 1.76
CA ARG A 40 -0.34 -12.74 1.06
C ARG A 40 -0.16 -14.23 0.76
N GLY A 41 -1.23 -15.00 0.93
CA GLY A 41 -1.25 -16.40 0.49
C GLY A 41 -0.90 -16.52 -0.99
N TRP A 42 -0.11 -17.53 -1.33
CA TRP A 42 0.19 -17.85 -2.72
C TRP A 42 -1.05 -18.45 -3.38
N ASP A 43 -1.45 -17.91 -4.53
CA ASP A 43 -2.70 -18.28 -5.21
C ASP A 43 -2.73 -19.73 -5.67
N ASN A 44 -1.57 -20.28 -6.06
CA ASN A 44 -1.41 -21.67 -6.50
C ASN A 44 -2.46 -22.10 -7.56
N GLY A 45 -2.84 -21.18 -8.46
CA GLY A 45 -3.79 -21.44 -9.54
C GLY A 45 -5.27 -21.37 -9.15
N ALA A 46 -5.60 -20.88 -7.96
CA ALA A 46 -7.00 -20.68 -7.54
C ALA A 46 -7.69 -19.55 -8.30
N GLY A 47 -6.94 -18.62 -8.91
CA GLY A 47 -7.49 -17.48 -9.65
C GLY A 47 -8.11 -16.39 -8.76
N ILE A 48 -7.78 -16.40 -7.47
CA ILE A 48 -8.23 -15.39 -6.50
C ILE A 48 -7.29 -14.19 -6.50
N ASP A 49 -5.98 -14.42 -6.59
CA ASP A 49 -4.99 -13.36 -6.77
C ASP A 49 -4.95 -12.96 -8.26
N PRO A 50 -5.46 -11.77 -8.64
CA PRO A 50 -5.50 -11.36 -10.03
C PRO A 50 -4.10 -11.18 -10.64
N ASP A 51 -3.10 -10.96 -9.80
CA ASP A 51 -1.72 -10.71 -10.23
C ASP A 51 -0.93 -12.00 -10.49
N SER A 52 -1.48 -13.19 -10.16
CA SER A 52 -0.87 -14.52 -10.40
C SER A 52 0.63 -14.59 -10.09
N ARG A 53 0.97 -14.36 -8.82
CA ARG A 53 2.36 -14.07 -8.39
C ARG A 53 3.18 -15.33 -8.08
N ALA A 54 4.50 -15.21 -8.26
CA ALA A 54 5.46 -16.23 -7.85
C ALA A 54 5.69 -16.23 -6.32
N ILE A 55 6.10 -17.37 -5.77
CA ILE A 55 6.52 -17.48 -4.36
C ILE A 55 7.67 -16.49 -4.11
N LEU A 56 7.58 -15.75 -3.00
CA LEU A 56 8.52 -14.70 -2.55
C LEU A 56 8.59 -13.42 -3.43
N SER A 57 7.71 -13.25 -4.42
CA SER A 57 7.65 -11.97 -5.15
C SER A 57 7.18 -10.84 -4.24
N ILE A 58 7.84 -9.69 -4.31
CA ILE A 58 7.45 -8.47 -3.58
C ILE A 58 6.38 -7.73 -4.38
N GLN A 59 5.36 -7.24 -3.67
CA GLN A 59 4.33 -6.37 -4.21
C GLN A 59 4.32 -5.06 -3.41
N GLY A 60 4.26 -3.93 -4.12
CA GLY A 60 4.07 -2.61 -3.50
C GLY A 60 2.65 -2.43 -2.97
N ASP A 61 2.43 -1.40 -2.17
CA ASP A 61 1.09 -1.04 -1.72
C ASP A 61 0.24 -0.48 -2.87
N ALA A 62 -1.08 -0.64 -2.74
CA ALA A 62 -2.04 -0.05 -3.65
C ALA A 62 -3.33 0.26 -2.90
N ILE A 63 -3.94 1.39 -3.24
CA ILE A 63 -5.31 1.70 -2.80
C ILE A 63 -6.30 1.35 -3.91
N ARG A 64 -7.57 1.20 -3.52
CA ARG A 64 -8.67 1.21 -4.49
C ARG A 64 -8.79 2.62 -5.07
N ASN A 65 -9.27 2.70 -6.31
CA ASN A 65 -9.46 3.97 -7.01
C ASN A 65 -10.33 4.93 -6.18
N ILE A 66 -9.91 6.18 -6.06
CA ILE A 66 -10.69 7.26 -5.44
C ILE A 66 -11.30 8.06 -6.58
N THR A 67 -12.62 8.16 -6.57
CA THR A 67 -13.35 8.88 -7.61
C THR A 67 -14.04 10.12 -7.03
N GLY A 68 -14.30 11.07 -7.92
CA GLY A 68 -15.05 12.27 -7.65
C GLY A 68 -15.26 13.04 -8.97
N GLY A 69 -16.08 14.09 -8.92
CA GLY A 69 -16.45 14.85 -10.10
C GLY A 69 -16.40 16.35 -9.86
N VAL A 70 -16.11 17.07 -10.93
CA VAL A 70 -16.11 18.54 -10.99
C VAL A 70 -16.83 18.96 -12.27
N SER A 71 -17.77 19.90 -12.17
CA SER A 71 -18.45 20.52 -13.32
C SER A 71 -18.46 22.04 -13.18
N GLY A 72 -18.50 22.75 -14.31
CA GLY A 72 -18.61 24.21 -14.28
C GLY A 72 -18.68 24.87 -15.66
N SER A 73 -19.51 25.92 -15.77
CA SER A 73 -19.58 26.80 -16.95
C SER A 73 -19.32 28.28 -16.63
N ALA A 74 -19.41 28.66 -15.35
CA ALA A 74 -19.12 29.99 -14.81
C ALA A 74 -18.76 29.91 -13.29
N GLY A 75 -17.82 29.02 -12.95
CA GLY A 75 -17.52 28.58 -11.57
C GLY A 75 -17.79 27.08 -11.39
N PHE A 76 -17.29 26.46 -10.32
CA PHE A 76 -17.60 25.07 -9.99
C PHE A 76 -18.97 25.01 -9.32
N ASP A 77 -19.96 24.43 -10.00
CA ASP A 77 -21.34 24.33 -9.51
C ASP A 77 -21.62 23.04 -8.74
N TYR A 78 -20.69 22.09 -8.76
CA TYR A 78 -20.75 20.85 -8.02
C TYR A 78 -19.37 20.27 -7.71
N LEU A 79 -19.13 19.93 -6.44
CA LEU A 79 -17.93 19.27 -5.92
C LEU A 79 -18.34 18.12 -5.01
N ALA A 80 -17.74 16.94 -5.21
CA ALA A 80 -18.07 15.75 -4.42
C ALA A 80 -16.88 14.81 -4.22
N GLY A 81 -16.98 13.98 -3.18
CA GLY A 81 -15.95 13.02 -2.81
C GLY A 81 -14.70 13.71 -2.28
N ALA A 82 -13.55 13.31 -2.83
CA ALA A 82 -12.26 13.90 -2.47
C ALA A 82 -12.09 15.34 -2.99
N PHE A 83 -12.96 15.82 -3.88
CA PHE A 83 -12.91 17.19 -4.38
C PHE A 83 -13.70 18.15 -3.48
N TYR A 84 -13.14 19.32 -3.22
CA TYR A 84 -13.79 20.40 -2.47
C TYR A 84 -13.19 21.76 -2.83
N ASP A 85 -13.93 22.82 -2.48
CA ASP A 85 -13.45 24.19 -2.60
C ASP A 85 -12.67 24.55 -1.33
N ASN A 86 -11.39 24.90 -1.50
CA ASN A 86 -10.49 25.31 -0.42
C ASN A 86 -10.30 26.85 -0.40
N GLY A 87 -11.31 27.57 -0.89
CA GLY A 87 -11.22 28.96 -1.31
C GLY A 87 -10.60 29.91 -0.30
N THR A 88 -9.65 30.72 -0.79
CA THR A 88 -9.37 32.06 -0.25
C THR A 88 -9.83 33.16 -1.22
N ARG A 89 -10.32 32.81 -2.42
CA ARG A 89 -10.73 33.77 -3.45
C ARG A 89 -12.24 33.82 -3.57
N THR A 90 -12.86 34.74 -2.85
CA THR A 90 -14.18 35.27 -3.24
C THR A 90 -14.01 35.98 -4.58
N GLY A 91 -14.46 35.36 -5.67
CA GLY A 91 -14.54 36.00 -6.97
C GLY A 91 -15.41 37.26 -6.88
N ARG A 92 -14.80 38.44 -6.69
CA ARG A 92 -15.49 39.70 -6.93
C ARG A 92 -15.59 39.85 -8.44
N ILE A 93 -16.81 39.75 -8.94
CA ILE A 93 -17.19 40.12 -10.30
C ILE A 93 -16.64 41.53 -10.55
N HIS A 94 -15.70 41.68 -11.49
CA HIS A 94 -15.53 42.96 -12.15
C HIS A 94 -16.75 43.13 -13.06
N SER A 95 -17.61 44.10 -12.76
CA SER A 95 -18.75 44.45 -13.60
C SER A 95 -18.23 44.89 -14.97
N GLY A 96 -18.29 44.00 -15.95
CA GLY A 96 -17.82 44.25 -17.31
C GLY A 96 -16.85 43.18 -17.81
N GLY A 97 -17.38 41.99 -18.11
CA GLY A 97 -16.72 40.95 -18.92
C GLY A 97 -15.43 40.36 -18.35
N GLY A 98 -15.49 39.19 -17.72
CA GLY A 98 -14.28 38.45 -17.34
C GLY A 98 -14.61 37.16 -16.61
N GLY A 99 -13.99 36.06 -17.03
CA GLY A 99 -14.27 34.70 -16.56
C GLY A 99 -14.16 34.53 -15.04
N VAL A 100 -14.98 33.64 -14.51
CA VAL A 100 -14.97 33.21 -13.11
C VAL A 100 -13.75 32.30 -12.92
N THR A 101 -12.78 32.70 -12.10
CA THR A 101 -11.75 31.79 -11.60
C THR A 101 -12.21 31.25 -10.26
N ASP A 102 -12.35 29.95 -10.20
CA ASP A 102 -12.73 29.20 -9.00
C ASP A 102 -11.61 28.18 -8.73
N ASP A 103 -11.31 27.93 -7.47
CA ASP A 103 -10.24 27.01 -7.07
C ASP A 103 -10.90 25.70 -6.60
N PHE A 104 -10.36 24.54 -6.99
CA PHE A 104 -10.79 23.26 -6.43
C PHE A 104 -9.57 22.48 -5.96
N THR A 105 -9.75 21.73 -4.88
CA THR A 105 -8.69 20.94 -4.25
C THR A 105 -9.12 19.48 -4.19
N PHE A 106 -8.16 18.58 -4.41
CA PHE A 106 -8.32 17.17 -4.11
C PHE A 106 -7.67 16.87 -2.75
N ASP A 107 -8.42 16.23 -1.87
CA ASP A 107 -7.92 15.71 -0.59
C ASP A 107 -8.54 14.34 -0.31
N ALA A 108 -7.71 13.31 -0.41
CA ALA A 108 -8.10 11.93 -0.13
C ALA A 108 -8.56 11.73 1.33
N SER A 109 -8.05 12.54 2.28
CA SER A 109 -8.38 12.43 3.71
C SER A 109 -9.87 12.62 4.01
N ARG A 110 -10.58 13.27 3.08
CA ARG A 110 -12.03 13.51 3.16
C ARG A 110 -12.86 12.24 2.99
N VAL A 111 -12.32 11.21 2.34
CA VAL A 111 -13.05 9.98 2.01
C VAL A 111 -12.35 8.71 2.48
N VAL A 112 -11.06 8.78 2.79
CA VAL A 112 -10.27 7.67 3.33
C VAL A 112 -9.26 8.17 4.37
N PRO A 113 -8.93 7.39 5.42
CA PRO A 113 -7.81 7.72 6.31
C PRO A 113 -6.48 7.75 5.54
N THR A 114 -5.63 8.75 5.80
CA THR A 114 -4.35 8.93 5.11
C THR A 114 -3.16 8.84 6.08
N ALA A 115 -2.02 8.44 5.53
CA ALA A 115 -0.70 8.43 6.16
C ALA A 115 0.36 8.40 5.04
N GLU A 116 1.65 8.54 5.38
CA GLU A 116 2.77 8.41 4.42
C GLU A 116 2.87 7.02 3.75
N GLU A 117 2.18 6.01 4.27
CA GLU A 117 2.14 4.65 3.74
C GLU A 117 0.72 4.09 3.89
N ASN A 118 0.23 3.40 2.85
CA ASN A 118 -1.06 2.72 2.92
C ASN A 118 -0.94 1.42 3.71
N ARG A 119 -1.53 1.39 4.90
CA ARG A 119 -1.55 0.20 5.76
C ARG A 119 -2.90 0.02 6.43
N PRO A 120 -3.43 -1.21 6.49
CA PRO A 120 -4.52 -1.51 7.41
C PRO A 120 -4.02 -1.41 8.86
N LYS A 121 -4.96 -1.32 9.80
CA LYS A 121 -4.63 -1.55 11.22
C LYS A 121 -3.99 -2.92 11.36
N ASN A 122 -2.84 -2.97 12.01
CA ASN A 122 -2.03 -4.18 12.11
C ASN A 122 -1.35 -4.26 13.48
N VAL A 123 -0.81 -5.44 13.78
CA VAL A 123 0.03 -5.71 14.94
C VAL A 123 1.37 -6.22 14.42
N ALA A 124 2.46 -5.65 14.91
CA ALA A 124 3.80 -6.11 14.57
C ALA A 124 4.06 -7.48 15.20
N VAL A 125 4.41 -8.46 14.37
CA VAL A 125 4.79 -9.81 14.78
C VAL A 125 6.12 -10.19 14.12
N MET A 126 6.84 -11.12 14.75
CA MET A 126 8.08 -11.67 14.20
C MET A 126 7.77 -12.90 13.35
N PHE A 127 8.14 -12.88 12.08
CA PHE A 127 8.08 -14.07 11.23
C PHE A 127 9.28 -14.97 11.49
N ILE A 128 9.00 -16.25 11.73
CA ILE A 128 10.02 -17.25 12.03
C ILE A 128 9.79 -18.50 11.17
N ILE A 129 10.88 -19.22 10.89
CA ILE A 129 10.88 -20.49 10.17
C ILE A 129 11.64 -21.55 10.96
N LYS A 130 11.22 -22.81 10.86
CA LYS A 130 11.92 -23.92 11.51
C LYS A 130 13.27 -24.13 10.81
N ALA A 131 14.35 -24.16 11.57
CA ALA A 131 15.70 -24.35 11.03
C ALA A 131 15.96 -25.82 10.65
N GLY A 132 15.43 -26.73 11.46
CA GLY A 132 15.57 -28.19 11.33
C GLY A 132 14.90 -28.86 12.52
#